data_AF-A0A7Y9FKI2-F1
#
_entry.id   AF-A0A7Y9FKI2-F1
#
_cell.length_a   1.000
_cell.length_b   1.000
_cell.length_c   1.000
_cell.angle_alpha   90.00
_cell.angle_beta   90.00
_cell.angle_gamma   90.00
#
_symmetry.space_group_name_H-M   'P 1'
#
loop_
_entity.id
_entity.type
_entity.pdbx_description
1 polymer ?
#
loop_
_entity_poly.entity_id
_entity_poly.type
_entity_poly.pdbx_seq_one_letter_code
_entity_poly.pdbx_strand_id
1 'polypeptide(L)'
;MGKKTKTKKPKTAKLPKAVLGIRLPKEVREAGGALIEKANSPQGREMLAAGLTMAAAAATAAVAKGRASREQAADSPARASAPGADQHAAKPPQGTQTQPDPQAIVDVVGKAAEAMLGRLFGGKAA
;
A
#
# COMPACT_ATOMS: atom_id res chain seq x y z
N MET A 1 1.78 -44.18 37.67
CA MET A 1 0.89 -42.99 37.65
C MET A 1 1.47 -41.94 36.71
N GLY A 2 0.99 -41.88 35.45
CA GLY A 2 1.46 -40.89 34.47
C GLY A 2 0.84 -39.52 34.72
N LYS A 3 1.68 -38.49 34.88
CA LYS A 3 1.26 -37.10 35.11
C LYS A 3 0.46 -36.61 33.88
N LYS A 4 -0.86 -36.41 34.02
CA LYS A 4 -1.68 -35.75 32.99
C LYS A 4 -1.26 -34.29 32.90
N THR A 5 -0.53 -33.91 31.86
CA THR A 5 -0.21 -32.52 31.55
C THR A 5 -1.49 -31.80 31.15
N LYS A 6 -1.94 -30.84 31.96
CA LYS A 6 -3.06 -29.94 31.60
C LYS A 6 -2.63 -29.08 30.41
N THR A 7 -3.07 -29.42 29.21
CA THR A 7 -2.97 -28.57 28.02
C THR A 7 -3.78 -27.29 28.27
N LYS A 8 -3.09 -26.15 28.38
CA LYS A 8 -3.73 -24.83 28.53
C LYS A 8 -4.54 -24.55 27.26
N LYS A 9 -5.84 -24.28 27.40
CA LYS A 9 -6.71 -23.88 26.28
C LYS A 9 -6.12 -22.62 25.61
N PRO A 10 -6.02 -22.59 24.27
CA PRO A 10 -5.58 -21.39 23.57
C PRO A 10 -6.56 -20.26 23.88
N LYS A 11 -6.03 -19.13 24.34
CA LYS A 11 -6.83 -17.92 24.53
C LYS A 11 -7.17 -17.39 23.14
N THR A 12 -8.46 -17.13 22.90
CA THR A 12 -8.93 -16.52 21.66
C THR A 12 -8.14 -15.23 21.42
N ALA A 13 -7.56 -15.06 20.24
CA ALA A 13 -6.64 -13.96 19.96
C ALA A 13 -7.40 -12.61 19.91
N LYS A 14 -7.66 -11.99 21.06
CA LYS A 14 -8.41 -10.72 21.14
C LYS A 14 -7.50 -9.55 20.82
N LEU A 15 -7.87 -8.75 19.81
CA LEU A 15 -7.22 -7.48 19.54
C LEU A 15 -7.42 -6.49 20.71
N PRO A 16 -6.39 -5.70 21.07
CA PRO A 16 -6.46 -4.74 22.16
C PRO A 16 -7.48 -3.62 21.86
N LYS A 17 -7.99 -2.98 22.93
CA LYS A 17 -9.04 -1.93 22.84
C LYS A 17 -8.58 -0.68 22.07
N ALA A 18 -7.28 -0.44 22.07
CA ALA A 18 -6.68 0.64 21.30
C ALA A 18 -5.41 0.12 20.62
N VAL A 19 -5.20 0.56 19.39
CA VAL A 19 -3.98 0.34 18.61
C VAL A 19 -3.53 1.71 18.13
N LEU A 20 -2.29 2.09 18.44
CA LEU A 20 -1.72 3.40 18.08
C LEU A 20 -2.59 4.61 18.51
N GLY A 21 -3.22 4.52 19.68
CA GLY A 21 -4.09 5.59 20.22
C GLY A 21 -5.53 5.61 19.67
N ILE A 22 -5.85 4.80 18.66
CA ILE A 22 -7.19 4.71 18.07
C ILE A 22 -7.99 3.61 18.77
N ARG A 23 -9.17 3.95 19.29
CA ARG A 23 -10.09 2.97 19.90
C ARG A 23 -10.72 2.10 18.82
N LEU A 24 -10.59 0.79 18.98
CA LEU A 24 -11.23 -0.18 18.10
C LEU A 24 -12.62 -0.54 18.64
N PRO A 25 -13.68 -0.51 17.83
CA PRO A 25 -14.98 -1.04 18.21
C PRO A 25 -14.90 -2.56 18.48
N LYS A 26 -15.87 -3.10 19.21
CA LYS A 26 -15.81 -4.49 19.71
C LYS A 26 -15.90 -5.50 18.55
N GLU A 27 -16.69 -5.18 17.56
CA GLU A 27 -16.97 -5.96 16.36
C GLU A 27 -15.69 -6.16 15.54
N VAL A 28 -14.91 -5.09 15.35
CA VAL A 28 -13.62 -5.13 14.66
C VAL A 28 -12.59 -5.95 15.45
N ARG A 29 -12.63 -5.89 16.78
CA ARG A 29 -11.74 -6.70 17.63
C ARG A 29 -12.03 -8.19 17.53
N GLU A 30 -13.30 -8.56 17.48
CA GLU A 30 -13.71 -9.97 17.35
C GLU A 30 -13.43 -10.49 15.95
N ALA A 31 -13.81 -9.75 14.91
CA ALA A 31 -13.53 -10.11 13.52
C ALA A 31 -12.02 -10.21 13.25
N GLY A 32 -11.25 -9.21 13.70
CA GLY A 32 -9.79 -9.22 13.55
C GLY A 32 -9.13 -10.33 14.38
N GLY A 33 -9.67 -10.67 15.55
CA GLY A 33 -9.19 -11.81 16.32
C GLY A 33 -9.40 -13.15 15.62
N ALA A 34 -10.58 -13.36 15.03
CA ALA A 34 -10.87 -14.57 14.24
C ALA A 34 -9.98 -14.66 12.99
N LEU A 35 -9.67 -13.53 12.34
CA LEU A 35 -8.71 -13.49 11.24
C LEU A 35 -7.30 -13.82 11.70
N ILE A 36 -6.84 -13.29 12.83
CA ILE A 36 -5.52 -13.61 13.39
C ILE A 36 -5.41 -15.09 13.75
N GLU A 37 -6.49 -15.72 14.23
CA GLU A 37 -6.50 -17.15 14.48
C GLU A 37 -6.35 -17.96 13.18
N LYS A 38 -7.11 -17.60 12.13
CA LYS A 38 -6.96 -18.23 10.82
C LYS A 38 -5.56 -18.04 10.25
N ALA A 39 -5.01 -16.83 10.34
CA ALA A 39 -3.65 -16.52 9.93
C ALA A 39 -2.59 -17.30 10.72
N ASN A 40 -2.85 -17.65 11.99
CA ASN A 40 -1.95 -18.44 12.81
C ASN A 40 -2.06 -19.96 12.59
N SER A 41 -3.06 -20.42 11.85
CA SER A 41 -3.13 -21.82 11.42
C SER A 41 -1.99 -22.15 10.44
N PRO A 42 -1.57 -23.43 10.32
CA PRO A 42 -0.53 -23.83 9.37
C PRO A 42 -0.85 -23.37 7.94
N GLN A 43 -2.07 -23.61 7.49
CA GLN A 43 -2.54 -23.21 6.16
C GLN A 43 -2.58 -21.68 5.99
N GLY A 44 -3.00 -20.94 7.02
CA GLY A 44 -3.04 -19.48 6.98
C GLY A 44 -1.66 -18.85 6.90
N ARG A 45 -0.65 -19.45 7.54
CA ARG A 45 0.74 -18.99 7.47
C ARG A 45 1.33 -19.18 6.08
N GLU A 46 1.07 -20.33 5.44
CA GLU A 46 1.49 -20.56 4.06
C GLU A 46 0.89 -19.53 3.10
N MET A 47 -0.42 -19.26 3.22
CA MET A 47 -1.10 -18.25 2.42
C MET A 47 -0.54 -16.84 2.65
N LEU A 48 -0.24 -16.48 3.90
CA LEU A 48 0.38 -15.20 4.22
C LEU A 48 1.82 -15.11 3.70
N ALA A 49 2.61 -16.17 3.81
CA ALA A 49 3.99 -16.20 3.31
C ALA A 49 4.02 -16.08 1.77
N ALA A 50 3.16 -16.83 1.08
CA ALA A 50 3.03 -16.76 -0.37
C ALA A 50 2.57 -15.35 -0.81
N GLY A 51 1.53 -14.81 -0.17
CA GLY A 51 1.02 -13.47 -0.46
C GLY A 51 2.05 -12.38 -0.19
N LEU A 52 2.78 -12.47 0.93
CA LEU A 52 3.85 -11.53 1.27
C LEU A 52 5.01 -11.60 0.28
N THR A 53 5.40 -12.81 -0.12
CA THR A 53 6.47 -13.00 -1.12
C THR A 53 6.08 -12.40 -2.46
N MET A 54 4.84 -12.63 -2.91
CA MET A 54 4.32 -12.00 -4.14
C MET A 54 4.31 -10.48 -4.03
N ALA A 55 3.82 -9.93 -2.91
CA ALA A 55 3.78 -8.49 -2.70
C ALA A 55 5.19 -7.88 -2.67
N ALA A 56 6.14 -8.54 -2.00
CA ALA A 56 7.54 -8.13 -1.97
C ALA A 56 8.16 -8.17 -3.38
N ALA A 57 7.93 -9.24 -4.14
CA ALA A 57 8.41 -9.35 -5.52
C ALA A 57 7.82 -8.25 -6.44
N ALA A 58 6.53 -7.93 -6.28
CA ALA A 58 5.89 -6.84 -7.02
C ALA A 58 6.47 -5.46 -6.63
N ALA A 59 6.68 -5.23 -5.33
CA ALA A 59 7.27 -3.99 -4.84
C ALA A 59 8.73 -3.83 -5.31
N THR A 60 9.54 -4.88 -5.24
CA THR A 60 10.93 -4.84 -5.73
C THR A 60 10.99 -4.68 -7.24
N ALA A 61 10.09 -5.30 -8.01
CA ALA A 61 10.01 -5.07 -9.45
C ALA A 61 9.65 -3.62 -9.80
N ALA A 62 8.72 -2.99 -9.06
CA ALA A 62 8.37 -1.59 -9.26
C ALA A 62 9.55 -0.65 -8.92
N VAL A 63 10.27 -0.92 -7.82
CA VAL A 63 11.46 -0.14 -7.43
C VAL A 63 12.60 -0.35 -8.42
N ALA A 64 12.84 -1.58 -8.88
CA ALA A 64 13.87 -1.90 -9.86
C ALA A 64 13.59 -1.24 -11.21
N LYS A 65 12.33 -1.23 -11.66
CA LYS A 65 11.93 -0.49 -12.87
C LYS A 65 12.14 1.02 -12.72
N GLY A 66 11.82 1.58 -11.55
CA GLY A 66 12.10 2.99 -11.23
C GLY A 66 13.60 3.32 -11.19
N ARG A 67 14.44 2.39 -10.72
CA ARG A 67 15.91 2.55 -10.73
C ARG A 67 16.50 2.41 -12.14
N ALA A 68 16.06 1.43 -12.92
CA ALA A 68 16.51 1.26 -14.30
C ALA A 68 16.15 2.49 -15.18
N SER A 69 14.97 3.09 -15.00
CA SER A 69 14.60 4.34 -15.67
C SER A 69 15.41 5.55 -15.19
N ARG A 70 15.88 5.55 -13.93
CA ARG A 70 16.77 6.60 -13.40
C ARG A 70 18.21 6.43 -13.85
N GLU A 71 18.70 5.20 -14.00
CA GLU A 71 20.02 4.89 -14.54
C GLU A 71 20.09 5.18 -16.06
N GLN A 72 19.03 4.86 -16.82
CA GLN A 72 18.91 5.28 -18.23
C GLN A 72 18.82 6.80 -18.40
N ALA A 73 18.25 7.52 -17.43
CA ALA A 73 18.24 8.99 -17.41
C ALA A 73 19.58 9.61 -16.96
N ALA A 74 20.48 8.83 -16.34
CA ALA A 74 21.80 9.29 -15.90
C ALA A 74 22.89 9.13 -16.98
N ASP A 75 22.61 8.39 -18.06
CA ASP A 75 23.51 8.17 -19.20
C ASP A 75 23.15 9.01 -20.44
N SER A 76 22.23 9.97 -20.29
CA SER A 76 21.91 10.96 -21.33
C SER A 76 22.69 12.26 -21.09
N PRO A 77 23.68 12.63 -21.93
CA PRO A 77 24.19 13.99 -21.94
C PRO A 77 23.16 14.92 -22.59
N ALA A 78 23.18 16.19 -22.18
CA ALA A 78 22.33 17.30 -22.63
C ALA A 78 20.94 17.40 -21.98
N ARG A 79 20.95 17.94 -20.76
CA ARG A 79 19.89 18.83 -20.29
C ARG A 79 19.97 20.14 -21.07
N ALA A 80 19.08 20.34 -22.03
CA ALA A 80 18.74 21.66 -22.55
C ALA A 80 17.22 21.81 -22.60
N SER A 81 16.75 22.93 -22.03
CA SER A 81 15.42 23.52 -22.12
C SER A 81 14.39 23.11 -21.04
N ALA A 82 14.22 24.01 -20.08
CA ALA A 82 12.94 24.36 -19.46
C ALA A 82 12.53 25.75 -20.00
N PRO A 83 11.38 26.37 -19.65
CA PRO A 83 10.00 25.90 -19.45
C PRO A 83 8.97 26.74 -20.28
N GLY A 84 7.72 26.27 -20.43
CA GLY A 84 6.56 27.17 -20.67
C GLY A 84 5.63 26.89 -21.86
N ALA A 85 4.36 26.64 -21.51
CA ALA A 85 3.07 27.05 -22.12
C ALA A 85 2.82 26.94 -23.65
N ASP A 86 1.75 26.20 -24.00
CA ASP A 86 0.56 26.63 -24.78
C ASP A 86 -0.12 25.38 -25.42
N GLN A 87 -1.18 24.83 -24.81
CA GLN A 87 -2.62 25.11 -25.06
C GLN A 87 -3.12 24.88 -26.49
N HIS A 88 -3.98 23.86 -26.63
CA HIS A 88 -5.15 23.61 -27.53
C HIS A 88 -5.11 22.13 -27.97
N ALA A 89 -6.09 21.27 -27.69
CA ALA A 89 -7.47 21.40 -28.16
C ALA A 89 -8.50 20.66 -27.27
N ALA A 90 -9.75 21.09 -27.41
CA ALA A 90 -10.90 20.83 -26.57
C ALA A 90 -11.54 19.42 -26.71
N LYS A 91 -12.19 18.98 -25.61
CA LYS A 91 -13.18 17.87 -25.43
C LYS A 91 -14.48 18.13 -26.23
N PRO A 92 -15.47 17.21 -26.45
CA PRO A 92 -16.06 16.21 -25.50
C PRO A 92 -16.73 14.95 -26.19
N PRO A 93 -17.77 14.24 -25.65
CA PRO A 93 -17.95 13.48 -24.40
C PRO A 93 -18.39 11.98 -24.60
N GLN A 94 -18.38 11.23 -23.48
CA GLN A 94 -19.20 10.02 -23.14
C GLN A 94 -19.05 8.69 -23.90
N GLY A 95 -18.88 7.60 -23.12
CA GLY A 95 -19.31 6.26 -23.50
C GLY A 95 -18.28 5.15 -23.23
N THR A 96 -18.41 4.48 -22.08
CA THR A 96 -18.03 3.05 -21.90
C THR A 96 -16.66 2.58 -22.42
N GLN A 97 -15.56 2.96 -21.76
CA GLN A 97 -14.34 2.14 -21.80
C GLN A 97 -13.87 1.76 -20.40
N THR A 98 -14.17 0.51 -20.06
CA THR A 98 -13.62 -0.31 -19.00
C THR A 98 -12.13 -0.57 -19.24
N GLN A 99 -11.31 0.47 -19.18
CA GLN A 99 -9.88 0.29 -18.95
C GLN A 99 -9.35 1.53 -18.25
N PRO A 100 -9.02 1.45 -16.96
CA PRO A 100 -8.41 2.58 -16.30
C PRO A 100 -7.04 2.81 -16.95
N ASP A 101 -6.91 3.95 -17.63
CA ASP A 101 -5.65 4.37 -18.24
C ASP A 101 -4.57 4.43 -17.15
N PRO A 102 -3.47 3.65 -17.29
CA PRO A 102 -2.40 3.64 -16.29
C PRO A 102 -1.80 5.03 -16.07
N GLN A 103 -1.79 5.91 -17.09
CA GLN A 103 -1.30 7.28 -16.93
C GLN A 103 -2.24 8.10 -16.04
N ALA A 104 -3.57 7.95 -16.21
CA ALA A 104 -4.55 8.63 -15.37
C ALA A 104 -4.47 8.18 -13.90
N ILE A 105 -4.20 6.90 -13.64
CA ILE A 105 -3.98 6.40 -12.27
C ILE A 105 -2.72 7.03 -11.67
N VAL A 106 -1.62 7.06 -12.43
CA VAL A 106 -0.35 7.65 -11.98
C VAL A 106 -0.52 9.13 -11.64
N ASP A 107 -1.25 9.89 -12.45
CA ASP A 107 -1.51 11.31 -12.21
C ASP A 107 -2.35 11.55 -10.95
N VAL A 108 -3.37 10.72 -10.72
CA VAL A 108 -4.22 10.82 -9.52
C VAL A 108 -3.42 10.46 -8.27
N VAL A 109 -2.59 9.42 -8.32
CA VAL A 109 -1.72 9.01 -7.21
C VAL A 109 -0.66 10.08 -6.94
N GLY A 110 -0.05 10.65 -7.98
CA GLY A 110 0.92 11.73 -7.87
C GLY A 110 0.34 12.96 -7.18
N LYS A 111 -0.85 13.42 -7.61
CA LYS A 111 -1.56 14.54 -6.98
C LYS A 111 -1.94 14.26 -5.53
N ALA A 112 -2.37 13.04 -5.20
CA ALA A 112 -2.70 12.66 -3.83
C ALA A 112 -1.45 12.64 -2.93
N ALA A 113 -0.33 12.12 -3.43
CA ALA A 113 0.95 12.09 -2.72
C ALA A 113 1.46 13.51 -2.47
N GLU A 114 1.40 14.40 -3.46
CA GLU A 114 1.83 15.79 -3.33
C GLU A 114 0.95 16.58 -2.36
N ALA A 115 -0.36 16.36 -2.35
CA ALA A 115 -1.28 16.96 -1.37
C ALA A 115 -0.99 16.48 0.07
N MET A 116 -0.67 15.19 0.25
CA MET A 116 -0.27 14.68 1.56
C MET A 116 1.10 15.20 1.98
N LEU A 117 2.06 15.28 1.05
CA LEU A 117 3.39 15.81 1.32
C LEU A 117 3.34 17.30 1.67
N GLY A 118 2.56 18.09 0.93
CA GLY A 118 2.30 19.49 1.25
C GLY A 118 1.63 19.67 2.61
N ARG A 119 0.80 18.74 3.04
CA ARG A 119 0.17 18.76 4.37
C ARG A 119 1.08 18.28 5.50
N LEU A 120 2.08 17.44 5.19
CA LEU A 120 3.07 16.96 6.15
C LEU A 120 4.26 17.92 6.32
N PHE A 121 4.66 18.60 5.24
CA PHE A 121 5.87 19.44 5.20
C PHE A 121 5.58 20.93 4.97
N GLY A 122 4.41 21.30 4.45
CA GLY A 122 3.98 22.70 4.28
C GLY A 122 3.38 23.32 5.54
N GLY A 123 3.31 22.57 6.65
CA GLY A 123 2.86 23.05 7.95
C GLY A 123 3.90 23.87 8.71
N LYS A 124 4.66 24.75 8.05
CA LYS A 124 5.37 25.90 8.69
C LYS A 124 5.98 26.85 7.66
N ALA A 125 5.25 27.90 7.30
CA ALA A 125 5.81 29.22 7.06
C ALA A 125 4.92 30.19 7.83
N ALA A 126 5.54 30.88 8.78
CA ALA A 126 4.99 32.06 9.46
C ALA A 126 4.89 33.23 8.48
#